data_AF-E9Q093-F1
#
_entry.id   AF-E9Q093-F1
#
_cell.length_a   1.000
_cell.length_b   1.000
_cell.length_c   1.000
_cell.angle_alpha   90.00
_cell.angle_beta   90.00
_cell.angle_gamma   90.00
#
_symmetry.space_group_name_H-M   'P 1'
#
loop_
_entity.id
_entity.type
_entity.pdbx_description
1 polymer ?
#
loop_
_entity_poly.entity_id
_entity_poly.type
_entity_poly.pdbx_seq_one_letter_code
_entity_poly.pdbx_strand_id
1 'polypeptide(L)' 'MYVPGKLHDVEHVLIDVGTGYYVEKTAEDAKDFFKRKIDFLTKQMEKIQPALQEKHAMKQAVMEMMSQKIQQ' A
#
# COMPACT_ATOMS: atom_id res chain seq x y z
N MET A 1 -15.74 18.07 17.00
CA MET A 1 -17.06 18.70 16.74
C MET A 1 -17.55 18.19 15.39
N TYR A 2 -18.82 17.81 15.28
CA TYR A 2 -19.47 17.38 14.04
C TYR A 2 -20.61 18.35 13.70
N VAL A 3 -20.90 18.52 12.41
CA VAL A 3 -21.97 19.41 11.92
C VAL A 3 -23.02 18.57 11.19
N PRO A 4 -24.33 18.71 11.50
CA PRO A 4 -25.38 18.02 10.77
C PRO A 4 -25.50 18.56 9.34
N GLY A 5 -25.74 17.67 8.37
CA GLY A 5 -25.88 18.00 6.96
C GLY A 5 -26.81 17.02 6.25
N LYS A 6 -27.22 17.36 5.02
CA LYS A 6 -28.03 16.51 4.15
C LYS A 6 -27.22 16.10 2.92
N LEU A 7 -27.28 14.82 2.59
CA LEU A 7 -26.66 14.27 1.39
C LEU A 7 -27.56 14.57 0.18
N HIS A 8 -26.99 15.14 -0.88
CA HIS A 8 -27.73 15.58 -2.07
C HIS A 8 -27.34 14.80 -3.33
N ASP A 9 -26.04 14.61 -3.57
CA ASP A 9 -25.52 13.83 -4.70
C ASP A 9 -24.64 12.70 -4.17
N VAL A 10 -24.99 11.47 -4.54
CA VAL A 10 -24.26 10.24 -4.19
C VAL A 10 -23.55 9.62 -5.38
N GLU A 11 -23.89 10.09 -6.59
CA GLU A 11 -23.34 9.56 -7.84
C GLU A 11 -22.01 10.23 -8.17
N HIS A 12 -21.79 11.48 -7.74
CA HIS A 12 -20.55 12.20 -7.96
C HIS A 12 -19.73 12.36 -6.67
N VAL A 13 -18.45 12.03 -6.76
CA VAL A 13 -17.50 12.10 -5.66
C VAL A 13 -16.22 12.79 -6.10
N LEU A 14 -15.60 13.50 -5.15
CA LEU A 14 -14.33 14.16 -5.37
C LEU A 14 -13.17 13.20 -5.06
N ILE A 15 -12.24 13.02 -6.00
CA ILE A 15 -11.09 12.12 -5.87
C ILE A 15 -9.78 12.90 -5.92
N ASP A 16 -8.87 12.62 -4.99
CA ASP A 16 -7.48 13.08 -5.03
C ASP A 16 -6.63 12.22 -5.99
N VAL A 17 -6.12 12.88 -7.04
CA VAL A 17 -5.27 12.27 -8.06
C VAL A 17 -3.77 12.52 -7.83
N GLY A 18 -3.41 13.30 -6.80
CA GLY A 18 -2.05 13.63 -6.41
C GLY A 18 -1.69 15.09 -6.69
N THR A 19 -0.52 15.53 -6.21
CA THR A 19 0.00 16.90 -6.38
C THR A 19 -0.94 18.02 -5.90
N GLY A 20 -1.92 17.69 -5.05
CA GLY A 20 -2.93 18.62 -4.54
C GLY A 20 -4.11 18.86 -5.47
N TYR A 21 -4.28 18.04 -6.52
CA TYR A 21 -5.39 18.16 -7.46
C TYR A 21 -6.53 17.20 -7.12
N TYR A 22 -7.75 17.70 -7.26
CA TYR A 22 -8.99 16.97 -7.07
C TYR A 22 -9.79 16.93 -8.37
N VAL A 23 -10.37 15.78 -8.67
CA VAL A 23 -11.20 15.57 -9.86
C VAL A 23 -12.53 14.97 -9.41
N GLU A 24 -13.62 15.53 -9.90
CA GLU A 24 -14.96 14.97 -9.71
C GLU A 24 -15.18 13.79 -10.67
N LYS A 25 -15.66 12.69 -10.12
CA LYS A 25 -15.87 11.42 -10.82
C LYS A 25 -17.16 10.76 -10.38
N THR A 26 -17.69 9.88 -11.21
CA THR A 26 -18.81 9.03 -10.81
C THR A 26 -18.37 8.06 -9.72
N ALA A 27 -19.31 7.60 -8.89
CA ALA A 27 -19.03 6.65 -7.82
C ALA A 27 -18.47 5.33 -8.38
N GLU A 28 -18.90 4.91 -9.56
CA GLU A 28 -18.35 3.71 -10.24
C GLU A 28 -16.90 3.95 -10.73
N ASP A 29 -16.62 5.05 -11.42
CA ASP A 29 -15.25 5.42 -11.82
C ASP A 29 -14.32 5.52 -10.60
N ALA A 30 -14.84 6.01 -9.47
CA ALA A 30 -14.11 6.12 -8.22
C ALA A 30 -13.73 4.75 -7.66
N LYS A 31 -14.66 3.79 -7.65
CA LYS A 31 -14.40 2.41 -7.21
C LYS A 31 -13.31 1.78 -8.07
N ASP A 32 -13.38 1.93 -9.40
CA ASP A 32 -12.38 1.41 -10.31
C ASP A 32 -11.00 2.06 -10.12
N PHE A 33 -10.98 3.37 -9.88
CA PHE A 33 -9.76 4.10 -9.57
C PHE A 33 -9.10 3.59 -8.28
N PHE A 34 -9.88 3.38 -7.21
CA PHE A 34 -9.35 2.83 -5.96
C PHE A 34 -8.92 1.38 -6.11
N LYS A 35 -9.66 0.54 -6.85
CA LYS A 35 -9.27 -0.84 -7.16
C LYS A 35 -7.91 -0.88 -7.86
N ARG A 36 -7.70 -0.04 -8.88
CA ARG A 36 -6.40 0.11 -9.54
C ARG A 36 -5.29 0.56 -8.59
N LYS A 37 -5.55 1.48 -7.67
CA LYS A 37 -4.57 1.91 -6.66
C LYS A 37 -4.20 0.76 -5.72
N ILE A 38 -5.17 -0.04 -5.29
CA ILE A 38 -4.95 -1.24 -4.48
C ILE A 38 -4.08 -2.23 -5.26
N ASP A 39 -4.43 -2.56 -6.50
CA ASP A 39 -3.66 -3.49 -7.33
C ASP A 39 -2.22 -2.99 -7.58
N PHE A 40 -2.05 -1.68 -7.78
CA PHE A 40 -0.73 -1.08 -7.90
C PHE A 40 0.10 -1.27 -6.63
N LEU A 41 -0.46 -0.95 -5.45
CA LEU A 41 0.22 -1.14 -4.17
C LEU A 41 0.56 -2.60 -3.91
N THR A 42 -0.37 -3.52 -4.18
CA THR A 42 -0.15 -4.97 -4.05
C THR A 42 1.00 -5.44 -4.93
N LYS A 43 1.05 -5.03 -6.20
CA LYS A 43 2.16 -5.37 -7.10
C LYS A 43 3.50 -4.81 -6.63
N GLN A 44 3.52 -3.62 -6.00
CA GLN A 44 4.75 -3.08 -5.42
C GLN A 44 5.21 -3.89 -4.20
N MET A 45 4.27 -4.31 -3.34
CA MET A 45 4.58 -5.19 -2.21
C MET A 45 5.12 -6.54 -2.67
N GLU A 46 4.49 -7.17 -3.66
CA GLU A 46 4.93 -8.45 -4.23
C GLU A 46 6.35 -8.38 -4.81
N LYS A 47 6.75 -7.25 -5.40
CA LYS A 47 8.12 -7.06 -5.88
C LYS A 47 9.15 -6.98 -4.75
N ILE A 48 8.77 -6.41 -3.60
CA ILE A 48 9.67 -6.20 -2.46
C ILE A 48 9.77 -7.48 -1.60
N GLN A 49 8.74 -8.30 -1.56
CA GLN A 49 8.65 -9.47 -0.69
C GLN A 49 9.79 -10.49 -0.89
N PRO A 50 10.21 -10.87 -2.11
CA PRO A 50 11.35 -11.78 -2.31
C PRO A 50 12.66 -11.20 -1.80
N ALA A 51 12.92 -9.91 -2.07
CA ALA A 51 14.13 -9.25 -1.59
C ALA A 51 14.18 -9.21 -0.06
N LEU A 52 13.03 -8.99 0.59
CA LEU A 52 12.92 -9.04 2.05
C LEU A 52 13.23 -10.45 2.59
N GLN A 53 12.67 -11.49 1.97
CA GLN A 53 12.92 -12.88 2.38
C GLN A 53 14.39 -13.27 2.19
N GLU A 54 15.01 -12.89 1.08
CA GLU A 54 16.42 -13.13 0.81
C GLU A 54 17.31 -12.45 1.86
N LYS A 55 17.04 -11.17 2.17
CA LYS A 55 17.78 -10.45 3.22
C LYS A 55 17.59 -11.06 4.60
N HIS A 56 16.40 -11.57 4.89
CA HIS A 56 16.15 -12.27 6.14
C HIS A 56 16.94 -13.59 6.22
N ALA A 57 16.91 -14.41 5.18
CA ALA A 57 17.68 -15.66 5.11
C ALA A 57 19.19 -15.41 5.23
N MET A 58 19.70 -14.40 4.52
CA MET A 58 21.10 -13.99 4.62
C MET A 58 21.47 -13.59 6.06
N LYS A 59 20.61 -12.81 6.73
CA LYS A 59 20.83 -12.44 8.14
C LYS A 59 20.90 -13.68 9.04
N GLN A 60 20.01 -14.66 8.85
CA GLN A 60 20.01 -15.89 9.65
C GLN A 60 21.31 -16.67 9.45
N ALA A 61 21.75 -16.87 8.20
CA ALA A 61 23.00 -17.56 7.89
C ALA A 61 24.22 -16.89 8.55
N VAL A 62 24.27 -15.56 8.57
CA VAL A 62 25.34 -14.81 9.25
C VAL A 62 25.28 -15.00 10.76
N MET A 63 24.09 -14.98 11.37
CA MET A 63 23.93 -15.20 12.81
C MET A 63 24.30 -16.64 13.22
N GLU A 64 23.98 -17.63 12.41
CA GLU A 64 24.38 -19.03 12.62
C GLU A 64 25.90 -19.19 12.57
N MET A 65 26.56 -18.64 11.55
CA MET A 65 28.03 -18.66 11.45
C MET A 65 28.70 -17.94 12.62
N MET A 66 28.13 -16.80 13.07
CA MET A 66 28.63 -16.08 14.24
C MET A 66 28.52 -16.95 15.50
N SER A 67 27.39 -17.63 15.69
CA SER A 67 27.15 -18.49 16.86
C SER A 67 28.09 -19.70 16.87
N GLN A 68 28.34 -20.31 15.71
CA GLN A 68 29.33 -21.38 15.56
C GLN A 68 30.75 -20.93 15.94
N LYS A 69 31.15 -19.70 15.57
CA LYS A 69 32.45 -19.14 15.93
C LYS A 69 32.59 -18.78 17.41
N ILE A 70 31.50 -18.49 18.11
CA ILE A 70 31.52 -18.18 19.55
C ILE A 70 31.61 -19.46 20.40
N GLN A 71 31.12 -20.59 19.88
CA GLN A 71 31.18 -21.89 20.58
C GLN A 71 32.52 -22.63 20.40
N GLN A 72 33.35 -22.23 19.42
CA GLN A 72 34.75 -22.64 19.31
C GLN A 72 35.65 -21.73 20.15
#